data_AF-A0A5P9XQ87-F1
#
_entry.id   AF-A0A5P9XQ87-F1
#
_cell.length_a   1.000
_cell.length_b   1.000
_cell.length_c   1.000
_cell.angle_alpha   90.00
_cell.angle_beta   90.00
_cell.angle_gamma   90.00
#
_symmetry.space_group_name_H-M   'P 1'
#
loop_
_entity.id
_entity.type
_entity.pdbx_description
1 polymer ?
#
loop_
_entity_poly.entity_id
_entity_poly.type
_entity_poly.pdbx_seq_one_letter_code
_entity_poly.pdbx_strand_id
1 'polypeptide(L)'
;MGGPMLNTLAVSKRLTDAGMTRDQAEALTLAINEGLTDTSATKDDLSQTETVLRADIQATEKALRGEIASTAESLRAEIQATEKTLRGEIASTADALRAEIQASEKTLRAEIASSADNVKTELRKEIVDVKTELRKEIVDVKTELRKEINDSHISVIRWVIGVGISQTAIILAVISIIKF
;
A
#
# COMPACT_ATOMS: atom_id res chain seq x y z
N MET A 1 -15.97 -53.86 43.90
CA MET A 1 -17.14 -54.23 44.72
C MET A 1 -17.30 -55.73 44.61
N GLY A 2 -17.10 -56.48 45.69
CA GLY A 2 -17.40 -57.92 45.67
C GLY A 2 -18.91 -58.09 45.51
N GLY A 3 -19.33 -58.83 44.49
CA GLY A 3 -20.74 -59.24 44.38
C GLY A 3 -21.17 -59.96 45.66
N PRO A 4 -22.47 -59.93 46.00
CA PRO A 4 -22.95 -60.58 47.22
C PRO A 4 -22.52 -62.05 47.22
N MET A 5 -21.64 -62.42 48.15
CA MET A 5 -21.18 -63.81 48.27
C MET A 5 -22.39 -64.70 48.52
N LEU A 6 -22.48 -65.81 47.77
CA LEU A 6 -23.53 -66.80 47.96
C LEU A 6 -23.46 -67.27 49.41
N ASN A 7 -24.50 -67.01 50.20
CA ASN A 7 -24.59 -67.53 51.56
C ASN A 7 -24.93 -69.02 51.50
N THR A 8 -23.89 -69.84 51.36
CA THR A 8 -23.98 -71.30 51.17
C THR A 8 -24.77 -71.97 52.30
N LEU A 9 -24.65 -71.48 53.54
CA LEU A 9 -25.42 -71.98 54.68
C LEU A 9 -26.92 -71.72 54.54
N ALA A 10 -27.30 -70.52 54.09
CA ALA A 10 -28.70 -70.16 53.86
C ALA A 10 -29.31 -70.92 52.67
N VAL A 11 -28.53 -71.15 51.60
CA VAL A 11 -28.95 -71.91 50.42
C VAL A 11 -29.13 -73.39 50.75
N SER A 12 -28.13 -74.01 51.41
CA SER A 12 -28.20 -75.41 51.86
C SER A 12 -29.41 -75.67 52.75
N LYS A 13 -29.65 -74.80 53.75
CA LYS A 13 -30.81 -74.91 54.64
C LYS A 13 -32.14 -74.83 53.89
N ARG A 14 -32.28 -73.89 52.96
CA ARG A 14 -33.48 -73.77 52.11
C ARG A 14 -33.73 -75.00 51.24
N LEU A 15 -32.67 -75.62 50.71
CA LEU A 15 -32.77 -76.84 49.90
C LEU A 15 -33.17 -78.06 50.76
N THR A 16 -32.66 -78.17 51.99
CA THR A 16 -33.08 -79.20 52.95
C THR A 16 -34.54 -79.01 53.39
N ASP A 17 -34.94 -77.78 53.69
CA ASP A 17 -36.33 -77.43 54.05
C ASP A 17 -37.30 -77.71 52.87
N ALA A 18 -36.81 -77.68 51.63
CA ALA A 18 -37.56 -78.02 50.42
C ALA A 18 -37.61 -79.54 50.10
N GLY A 19 -37.04 -80.39 50.98
CA GLY A 19 -37.13 -81.85 50.87
C GLY A 19 -35.96 -82.55 50.19
N MET A 20 -34.87 -81.84 49.85
CA MET A 20 -33.62 -82.49 49.42
C MET A 20 -32.90 -83.12 50.63
N THR A 21 -32.20 -84.24 50.42
CA THR A 21 -31.34 -84.76 51.49
C THR A 21 -30.21 -83.78 51.77
N ARG A 22 -29.66 -83.82 52.98
CA ARG A 22 -28.54 -82.96 53.38
C ARG A 22 -27.39 -83.02 52.37
N ASP A 23 -27.00 -84.22 51.95
CA ASP A 23 -25.91 -84.45 51.01
C ASP A 23 -26.20 -83.86 49.62
N GLN A 24 -27.45 -83.94 49.15
CA GLN A 24 -27.86 -83.34 47.88
C GLN A 24 -27.89 -81.81 47.94
N ALA A 25 -28.37 -81.24 49.06
CA ALA A 25 -28.40 -79.80 49.29
C ALA A 25 -26.99 -79.19 49.38
N GLU A 26 -26.06 -79.88 50.05
CA GLU A 26 -24.65 -79.50 50.14
C GLU A 26 -23.96 -79.59 48.76
N ALA A 27 -24.15 -80.70 48.02
CA ALA A 27 -23.57 -80.89 46.69
C ALA A 27 -24.05 -79.84 45.67
N LEU A 28 -25.35 -79.53 45.64
CA LEU A 28 -25.90 -78.52 44.73
C LEU A 28 -25.42 -77.11 45.09
N THR A 29 -25.36 -76.78 46.39
CA THR A 29 -24.84 -75.49 46.86
C THR A 29 -23.36 -75.31 46.50
N LEU A 30 -22.58 -76.38 46.61
CA LEU A 30 -21.16 -76.38 46.23
C LEU A 30 -21.00 -76.15 44.72
N ALA A 31 -21.74 -76.91 43.90
CA ALA A 31 -21.69 -76.78 42.44
C ALA A 31 -22.11 -75.38 41.94
N ILE A 32 -23.13 -74.77 42.57
CA ILE A 32 -23.56 -73.40 42.26
C ILE A 32 -22.50 -72.38 42.71
N ASN A 33 -21.90 -72.57 43.88
CA ASN A 33 -20.85 -71.68 44.37
C ASN A 33 -19.58 -71.76 43.50
N GLU A 34 -19.16 -72.95 43.10
CA GLU A 34 -18.04 -73.17 42.16
C GLU A 34 -18.32 -72.54 40.80
N GLY A 35 -19.50 -72.78 40.22
CA GLY A 35 -19.89 -72.17 38.94
C GLY A 35 -19.96 -70.64 38.99
N LEU A 36 -20.39 -70.05 40.11
CA LEU A 36 -20.40 -68.61 40.33
C LEU A 36 -18.99 -68.04 40.52
N THR A 37 -18.10 -68.74 41.22
CA THR A 37 -16.71 -68.29 41.38
C THR A 37 -15.91 -68.36 40.08
N ASP A 38 -16.20 -69.34 39.22
CA ASP A 38 -15.52 -69.50 37.92
C ASP A 38 -15.96 -68.47 36.86
N THR A 39 -17.18 -67.93 36.97
CA THR A 39 -17.71 -66.93 36.02
C THR A 39 -17.60 -65.49 36.50
N SER A 40 -17.21 -65.28 37.76
CA SER A 40 -17.03 -63.94 38.33
C SER A 40 -15.63 -63.40 38.03
N ALA A 41 -15.53 -62.13 37.62
CA ALA A 41 -14.23 -61.46 37.56
C ALA A 41 -13.59 -61.44 38.95
N THR A 42 -12.39 -62.00 39.05
CA THR A 42 -11.61 -62.06 40.27
C THR A 42 -10.94 -60.72 40.56
N LYS A 43 -10.41 -60.58 41.77
CA LYS A 43 -9.59 -59.41 42.14
C LYS A 43 -8.33 -59.31 41.27
N ASP A 44 -7.79 -60.46 40.87
CA ASP A 44 -6.60 -60.55 40.03
C ASP A 44 -6.91 -60.08 38.61
N ASP A 45 -8.05 -60.48 38.04
CA ASP A 45 -8.52 -59.99 36.72
C ASP A 45 -8.66 -58.46 36.71
N LEU A 46 -9.23 -57.90 37.78
CA LEU A 46 -9.39 -56.45 37.91
C LEU A 46 -8.03 -55.75 38.05
N SER A 47 -7.11 -56.29 38.84
CA SER A 47 -5.75 -55.75 38.99
C SER A 47 -4.96 -55.80 37.69
N GLN A 48 -5.12 -56.87 36.92
CA GLN A 48 -4.50 -57.02 35.60
C GLN A 48 -5.07 -55.99 34.63
N THR A 49 -6.40 -55.85 34.60
CA THR A 49 -7.08 -54.85 33.75
C THR A 49 -6.66 -53.42 34.12
N GLU A 50 -6.59 -53.09 35.41
CA GLU A 50 -6.12 -51.77 35.87
C GLU A 50 -4.68 -51.50 35.44
N THR A 51 -3.82 -52.51 35.52
CA THR A 51 -2.42 -52.40 35.09
C THR A 51 -2.32 -52.12 33.60
N VAL A 52 -3.08 -52.85 32.77
CA VAL A 52 -3.14 -52.64 31.32
C VAL A 52 -3.67 -51.25 31.00
N LEU A 53 -4.78 -50.83 31.60
CA LEU A 53 -5.35 -49.50 31.38
C LEU A 53 -4.39 -48.37 31.77
N ARG A 54 -3.66 -48.51 32.89
CA ARG A 54 -2.63 -47.52 33.25
C ARG A 54 -1.51 -47.46 32.22
N ALA A 55 -1.07 -48.60 31.70
CA ALA A 55 -0.06 -48.64 30.65
C ALA A 55 -0.56 -47.97 29.36
N ASP A 56 -1.81 -48.25 28.95
CA ASP A 56 -2.42 -47.65 27.76
C ASP A 56 -2.60 -46.13 27.92
N ILE A 57 -3.03 -45.65 29.10
CA ILE A 57 -3.13 -44.22 29.41
C ILE A 57 -1.74 -43.55 29.31
N GLN A 58 -0.70 -44.17 29.87
CA GLN A 58 0.66 -43.62 29.78
C GLN A 58 1.17 -43.59 28.34
N ALA A 59 0.87 -44.63 27.55
CA ALA A 59 1.25 -44.71 26.14
C ALA A 59 0.56 -43.62 25.31
N THR A 60 -0.74 -43.44 25.50
CA THR A 60 -1.53 -42.40 24.82
C THR A 60 -1.09 -40.99 25.23
N GLU A 61 -0.83 -40.74 26.51
CA GLU A 61 -0.30 -39.45 26.99
C GLU A 61 1.07 -39.14 26.35
N LYS A 62 1.94 -40.14 26.23
CA LYS A 62 3.24 -39.99 25.54
C LYS A 62 3.06 -39.70 24.05
N ALA A 63 2.15 -40.39 23.37
CA ALA A 63 1.86 -40.17 21.96
C ALA A 63 1.34 -38.74 21.72
N LEU A 64 0.36 -38.30 22.51
CA LEU A 64 -0.19 -36.94 22.43
C LEU A 64 0.87 -35.86 22.69
N ARG A 65 1.76 -36.05 23.67
CA ARG A 65 2.89 -35.13 23.89
C ARG A 65 3.81 -35.05 22.66
N GLY A 66 4.06 -36.18 22.00
CA GLY A 66 4.84 -36.24 20.76
C GLY A 66 4.17 -35.49 19.61
N GLU A 67 2.87 -35.70 19.41
CA GLU A 67 2.08 -35.00 18.38
C GLU A 67 2.04 -33.48 18.62
N ILE A 68 1.86 -33.06 19.87
CA ILE A 68 1.89 -31.63 20.25
C ILE A 68 3.26 -31.03 19.97
N ALA A 69 4.36 -31.72 20.30
CA ALA A 69 5.71 -31.25 20.02
C ALA A 69 5.95 -31.09 18.52
N SER A 70 5.60 -32.12 17.72
CA SER A 70 5.72 -32.11 16.26
C SER A 70 4.91 -30.98 15.61
N THR A 71 3.67 -30.77 16.07
CA THR A 71 2.82 -29.67 15.61
C THR A 71 3.45 -28.31 15.94
N ALA A 72 3.99 -28.15 17.15
CA ALA A 72 4.64 -26.91 17.58
C ALA A 72 5.94 -26.62 16.81
N GLU A 73 6.69 -27.65 16.41
CA GLU A 73 7.85 -27.51 15.51
C GLU A 73 7.43 -27.10 14.11
N SER A 74 6.41 -27.75 13.55
CA SER A 74 5.87 -27.44 12.22
C SER A 74 5.38 -25.99 12.14
N LEU A 75 4.60 -25.53 13.12
CA LEU A 75 4.12 -24.14 13.18
C LEU A 75 5.28 -23.13 13.29
N ARG A 76 6.33 -23.44 14.06
CA ARG A 76 7.51 -22.55 14.14
C ARG A 76 8.22 -22.46 12.79
N ALA A 77 8.35 -23.57 12.07
CA ALA A 77 8.97 -23.58 10.74
C ALA A 77 8.13 -22.77 9.73
N GLU A 78 6.81 -22.93 9.75
CA GLU A 78 5.89 -22.15 8.91
C GLU A 78 5.99 -20.65 9.20
N ILE A 79 5.98 -20.24 10.48
CA ILE A 79 6.14 -18.83 10.88
C ILE A 79 7.45 -18.26 10.34
N GLN A 80 8.58 -18.97 10.49
CA GLN A 80 9.88 -18.53 9.97
C GLN A 80 9.89 -18.42 8.44
N ALA A 81 9.24 -19.35 7.75
CA ALA A 81 9.12 -19.32 6.30
C ALA A 81 8.29 -18.10 5.84
N THR A 82 7.14 -17.85 6.47
CA THR A 82 6.30 -16.67 6.20
C THR A 82 7.06 -15.37 6.48
N GLU A 83 7.77 -15.28 7.60
CA GLU A 83 8.58 -14.11 7.95
C GLU A 83 9.67 -13.83 6.90
N LYS A 84 10.33 -14.87 6.39
CA LYS A 84 11.32 -14.76 5.31
C LYS A 84 10.67 -14.27 4.01
N THR A 85 9.52 -14.80 3.63
CA THR A 85 8.78 -14.36 2.45
C THR A 85 8.40 -12.89 2.55
N LEU A 86 7.81 -12.47 3.68
CA LEU A 86 7.41 -11.09 3.90
C LEU A 86 8.60 -10.13 3.86
N ARG A 87 9.75 -10.49 4.43
CA ARG A 87 10.98 -9.68 4.30
C ARG A 87 11.41 -9.53 2.84
N GLY A 88 11.31 -10.59 2.04
CA GLY A 88 11.62 -10.55 0.61
C GLY A 88 10.67 -9.63 -0.17
N GLU A 89 9.37 -9.73 0.09
CA GLU A 89 8.34 -8.88 -0.52
C GLU A 89 8.58 -7.40 -0.17
N ILE A 90 8.83 -7.08 1.11
CA ILE A 90 9.13 -5.72 1.56
C ILE A 90 10.36 -5.16 0.84
N ALA A 91 11.43 -5.96 0.71
CA ALA A 91 12.64 -5.54 0.00
C ALA A 91 12.36 -5.27 -1.49
N SER A 92 11.62 -6.16 -2.15
CA SER A 92 11.22 -5.99 -3.55
C SER A 92 10.36 -4.75 -3.76
N THR A 93 9.41 -4.47 -2.87
CA THR A 93 8.58 -3.26 -2.93
C THR A 93 9.43 -2.01 -2.73
N ALA A 94 10.38 -2.03 -1.78
CA ALA A 94 11.27 -0.90 -1.56
C ALA A 94 12.14 -0.58 -2.79
N ASP A 95 12.64 -1.60 -3.47
CA ASP A 95 13.45 -1.43 -4.68
C ASP A 95 12.61 -0.92 -5.86
N ALA A 96 11.38 -1.43 -6.03
CA ALA A 96 10.44 -0.93 -7.03
C ALA A 96 10.12 0.56 -6.82
N LEU A 97 9.83 0.97 -5.58
CA LEU A 97 9.57 2.37 -5.24
C LEU A 97 10.79 3.27 -5.49
N ARG A 98 12.01 2.81 -5.18
CA ARG A 98 13.23 3.57 -5.50
C ARG A 98 13.39 3.77 -7.00
N ALA A 99 13.15 2.74 -7.80
CA ALA A 99 13.23 2.82 -9.26
C ALA A 99 12.19 3.81 -9.82
N GLU A 100 10.96 3.77 -9.31
CA GLU A 100 9.89 4.69 -9.71
C GLU A 100 10.22 6.15 -9.38
N ILE A 101 10.75 6.41 -8.18
CA ILE A 101 11.20 7.75 -7.77
C ILE A 101 12.31 8.27 -8.70
N GLN A 102 13.31 7.44 -9.02
CA GLN A 102 14.39 7.83 -9.93
C GLN A 102 13.88 8.13 -11.34
N ALA A 103 12.92 7.33 -11.83
CA ALA A 103 12.28 7.56 -13.12
C ALA A 103 11.51 8.88 -13.13
N SER A 104 10.72 9.15 -12.08
CA SER A 104 9.97 10.40 -11.92
C SER A 104 10.91 11.61 -11.86
N GLU A 105 11.99 11.55 -11.08
CA GLU A 105 12.99 12.61 -10.99
C GLU A 105 13.64 12.91 -12.36
N LYS A 106 13.95 11.87 -13.14
CA LYS A 106 14.49 12.02 -14.49
C LYS A 106 13.50 12.71 -15.43
N THR A 107 12.23 12.32 -15.38
CA THR A 107 11.16 12.95 -16.18
C THR A 107 10.99 14.42 -15.81
N LEU A 108 10.89 14.74 -14.52
CA LEU A 108 10.75 16.12 -14.04
C LEU A 108 11.94 16.99 -14.45
N ARG A 109 13.17 16.47 -14.39
CA ARG A 109 14.36 17.18 -14.89
C ARG A 109 14.27 17.49 -16.38
N ALA A 110 13.80 16.53 -17.19
CA ALA A 110 13.64 16.72 -18.63
C ALA A 110 12.56 17.76 -18.94
N GLU A 111 11.43 17.73 -18.23
CA GLU A 111 10.34 18.70 -18.37
C GLU A 111 10.79 20.12 -17.99
N ILE A 112 11.53 20.27 -16.88
CA ILE A 112 12.08 21.56 -16.47
C ILE A 112 13.06 22.10 -17.53
N ALA A 113 13.94 21.25 -18.06
CA ALA A 113 14.88 21.65 -19.11
C ALA A 113 14.15 22.10 -20.38
N SER A 114 13.15 21.34 -20.82
CA SER A 114 12.33 21.71 -21.99
C SER A 114 11.57 23.00 -21.76
N SER A 115 11.00 23.20 -20.58
CA SER A 115 10.30 24.45 -20.23
C SER A 115 11.24 25.65 -20.25
N ALA A 116 12.45 25.50 -19.71
CA ALA A 116 13.47 26.56 -19.74
C ALA A 116 13.89 26.93 -21.17
N ASP A 117 14.07 25.94 -22.06
CA ASP A 117 14.39 26.18 -23.47
C ASP A 117 13.24 26.85 -24.23
N ASN A 118 11.99 26.50 -23.92
CA ASN A 118 10.81 27.15 -24.48
C ASN A 118 10.76 28.62 -24.06
N VAL A 119 10.90 28.91 -22.76
CA VAL A 119 10.92 30.30 -22.24
C VAL A 119 12.04 31.10 -22.88
N LYS A 120 13.25 30.52 -23.01
CA LYS A 120 14.38 31.18 -23.66
C LYS A 120 14.11 31.48 -25.13
N THR A 121 13.39 30.61 -25.82
CA THR A 121 13.02 30.80 -27.23
C THR A 121 11.99 31.90 -27.38
N GLU A 122 10.94 31.91 -26.55
CA GLU A 122 9.92 32.97 -26.56
C GLU A 122 10.53 34.34 -26.22
N LEU A 123 11.39 34.43 -25.19
CA LEU A 123 12.07 35.68 -24.87
C LEU A 123 12.95 36.19 -26.02
N ARG A 124 13.63 35.29 -26.76
CA ARG A 124 14.43 35.68 -27.94
C ARG A 124 13.54 36.25 -29.04
N LYS A 125 12.37 35.63 -29.25
CA LYS A 125 11.39 36.09 -30.23
C LYS A 125 10.83 37.46 -29.83
N GLU A 126 10.39 37.63 -28.59
CA GLU A 126 9.91 38.92 -28.08
C GLU A 126 10.96 40.03 -28.22
N ILE A 127 12.24 39.76 -27.93
CA ILE A 127 13.33 40.72 -28.13
C ILE A 127 13.46 41.12 -29.61
N VAL A 128 13.37 40.17 -30.53
CA VAL A 128 13.44 40.44 -31.98
C VAL A 128 12.24 41.26 -32.44
N ASP A 129 11.05 40.93 -31.96
CA ASP A 129 9.81 41.62 -32.30
C ASP A 129 9.86 43.07 -31.80
N VAL A 130 10.22 43.30 -30.52
CA VAL A 130 10.42 44.65 -29.95
C VAL A 130 11.47 45.43 -30.71
N LYS A 131 12.60 44.81 -31.07
CA LYS A 131 13.66 45.48 -31.84
C LYS A 131 13.18 45.88 -33.24
N THR A 132 12.31 45.07 -33.85
CA THR A 132 11.74 45.34 -35.17
C THR A 132 10.75 46.48 -35.10
N GLU A 133 9.87 46.49 -34.10
CA GLU A 133 8.91 47.58 -33.90
C GLU A 133 9.62 48.91 -33.61
N LEU A 134 10.62 48.92 -32.70
CA LEU A 134 11.42 50.12 -32.43
C LEU A 134 12.13 50.66 -33.68
N ARG A 135 12.64 49.78 -34.55
CA ARG A 135 13.26 50.22 -35.82
C ARG A 135 12.25 50.89 -36.73
N LYS A 136 11.03 50.35 -36.81
CA LYS A 136 9.94 50.91 -37.60
C LYS A 136 9.51 52.26 -37.04
N GLU A 137 9.27 52.37 -35.73
CA GLU A 137 8.94 53.64 -35.07
C GLU A 137 10.01 54.72 -35.31
N ILE A 138 11.31 54.36 -35.24
CA ILE A 138 12.40 55.30 -35.55
C ILE A 138 12.33 55.79 -37.00
N VAL A 139 12.05 54.89 -37.95
CA VAL A 139 11.91 55.27 -39.37
C VAL A 139 10.70 56.19 -39.54
N ASP A 140 9.57 55.85 -38.95
CA ASP A 140 8.33 56.62 -39.03
C ASP A 140 8.53 58.04 -38.46
N VAL A 141 9.11 58.16 -37.26
CA VAL A 141 9.46 59.46 -36.64
C VAL A 141 10.42 60.25 -37.53
N LYS A 142 11.44 59.61 -38.10
CA LYS A 142 12.39 60.27 -39.00
C LYS A 142 11.72 60.77 -40.28
N THR A 143 10.75 60.02 -40.81
CA THR A 143 9.99 60.45 -42.00
C THR A 143 9.07 61.63 -41.69
N GLU A 144 8.38 61.62 -40.55
CA GLU A 144 7.52 62.74 -40.15
C GLU A 144 8.34 64.01 -39.89
N LEU A 145 9.46 63.91 -39.17
CA LEU A 145 10.35 65.05 -38.94
C LEU A 145 10.89 65.66 -40.25
N ARG A 146 11.23 64.82 -41.25
CA ARG A 146 11.68 65.32 -42.56
C ARG A 146 10.56 66.08 -43.28
N LYS A 147 9.33 65.59 -43.18
CA LYS A 147 8.16 66.23 -43.76
C LYS A 147 7.86 67.56 -43.08
N GLU A 148 7.83 67.59 -41.74
CA GLU A 148 7.63 68.83 -40.97
C GLU A 148 8.69 69.90 -41.26
N ILE A 149 9.96 69.50 -41.38
CA ILE A 149 11.05 70.40 -41.78
C ILE A 149 10.81 70.96 -43.19
N ASN A 150 10.44 70.10 -44.16
CA ASN A 150 10.18 70.53 -45.52
C ASN A 150 8.97 71.47 -45.62
N ASP A 151 7.89 71.15 -44.90
CA ASP A 151 6.70 71.99 -44.84
C ASP A 151 7.01 73.36 -44.19
N SER A 152 7.84 73.36 -43.14
CA SER A 152 8.35 74.58 -42.51
C SER A 152 9.22 75.40 -43.47
N HIS A 153 10.13 74.76 -44.21
CA HIS A 153 10.96 75.42 -45.23
C HIS A 153 10.10 76.08 -46.31
N ILE A 154 9.09 75.38 -46.83
CA ILE A 154 8.16 75.92 -47.83
C ILE A 154 7.37 77.10 -47.26
N SER A 155 6.88 76.98 -46.02
CA SER A 155 6.15 78.04 -45.34
C SER A 155 7.00 79.31 -45.18
N VAL A 156 8.25 79.16 -44.74
CA VAL A 156 9.21 80.28 -44.60
C VAL A 156 9.52 80.90 -45.95
N ILE A 157 9.80 80.11 -47.00
CA ILE A 157 10.02 80.62 -48.36
C ILE A 157 8.82 81.45 -48.82
N ARG A 158 7.60 80.93 -48.64
CA ARG A 158 6.37 81.63 -49.00
C ARG A 158 6.22 82.95 -48.23
N TRP A 159 6.55 82.96 -46.94
CA TRP A 159 6.54 84.18 -46.12
C TRP A 159 7.58 85.22 -46.60
N VAL A 160 8.82 84.80 -46.86
CA VAL A 160 9.90 85.67 -47.35
C VAL A 160 9.54 86.29 -48.69
N ILE A 161 8.99 85.50 -49.63
CA ILE A 161 8.54 86.01 -50.93
C ILE A 161 7.45 87.08 -50.73
N GLY A 162 6.47 86.82 -49.86
CA GLY A 162 5.41 87.79 -49.55
C GLY A 162 5.95 89.11 -48.96
N VAL A 163 6.91 89.02 -48.03
CA VAL A 163 7.58 90.19 -47.44
C VAL A 163 8.43 90.94 -48.47
N GLY A 164 9.16 90.23 -49.33
CA GLY A 164 9.97 90.86 -50.39
C GLY A 164 9.12 91.65 -51.38
N ILE A 165 7.99 91.07 -51.82
CA ILE A 165 7.04 91.75 -52.69
C ILE A 165 6.48 93.02 -52.02
N SER A 166 6.10 92.96 -50.75
CA SER A 166 5.58 94.14 -50.04
C SER A 166 6.63 95.24 -49.87
N GLN A 167 7.88 94.91 -49.55
CA GLN A 167 8.98 95.87 -49.45
C GLN A 167 9.25 96.58 -50.79
N THR A 168 9.30 95.84 -51.90
CA THR A 168 9.50 96.44 -53.22
C THR A 168 8.37 97.40 -53.60
N ALA A 169 7.11 97.06 -53.29
CA ALA A 169 5.98 97.94 -53.49
C ALA A 169 6.08 99.24 -52.66
N ILE A 170 6.50 99.14 -51.39
CA ILE A 170 6.72 100.30 -50.51
C ILE A 170 7.83 101.20 -51.06
N ILE A 171 8.96 100.63 -51.48
CA ILE A 171 10.09 101.38 -52.04
C ILE A 171 9.66 102.18 -53.28
N LEU A 172 8.91 101.57 -54.20
CA LEU A 172 8.39 102.25 -55.38
C LEU A 172 7.43 103.40 -55.03
N ALA A 173 6.55 103.20 -54.04
CA ALA A 173 5.65 104.24 -53.56
C ALA A 173 6.43 105.43 -52.96
N VAL A 174 7.45 105.19 -52.15
CA VAL A 174 8.31 106.24 -51.56
C VAL A 174 9.06 107.01 -52.66
N ILE A 175 9.63 106.31 -53.66
CA ILE A 175 10.31 106.96 -54.80
C ILE A 175 9.33 107.87 -55.56
N SER A 176 8.08 107.46 -55.73
CA SER A 176 7.05 108.27 -56.41
C SER A 176 6.68 109.55 -55.65
N ILE A 177 6.74 109.55 -54.32
CA ILE A 177 6.45 110.72 -53.49
C ILE A 177 7.62 111.72 -53.53
N ILE A 178 8.87 111.26 -53.58
CA ILE A 178 10.07 112.11 -53.59
C ILE A 178 10.30 112.78 -54.96
N LYS A 179 9.85 112.16 -56.05
CA LYS A 179 10.00 112.69 -57.42
C LYS A 179 8.92 113.72 -57.82
N PHE A 180 8.03 114.07 -56.90
CA PHE A 180 7.01 115.13 -57.04
C PHE A 180 7.42 116.36 -56.23
#